data_AF-A0A3Q9V0W7-F1
#
_entry.id   AF-A0A3Q9V0W7-F1
#
_cell.length_a   1.000
_cell.length_b   1.000
_cell.length_c   1.000
_cell.angle_alpha   90.00
_cell.angle_beta   90.00
_cell.angle_gamma   90.00
#
_symmetry.space_group_name_H-M   'P 1'
#
loop_
_entity.id
_entity.type
_entity.pdbx_description
1 polymer ?
#
loop_
_entity_poly.entity_id
_entity_poly.type
_entity_poly.pdbx_seq_one_letter_code
_entity_poly.pdbx_strand_id
1 'polypeptide(L)' 'MVKEVKQREVERFLESCGWRLLREKGPHNVWGSPDGTQVLAIPRHGKVSPGVVRQVIKAQPGSPAGWR' A
#
# COMPACT_ATOMS: atom_id res chain seq x y z
N MET A 1 -6.88 -10.45 -12.55
CA MET A 1 -7.82 -10.06 -11.47
C MET A 1 -7.00 -9.66 -10.25
N VAL A 2 -7.18 -8.45 -9.70
CA VAL A 2 -6.39 -8.05 -8.52
C VAL A 2 -6.69 -8.96 -7.33
N LYS A 3 -5.64 -9.47 -6.68
CA LYS A 3 -5.78 -10.40 -5.54
C LYS A 3 -5.58 -9.71 -4.20
N GLU A 4 -5.97 -10.41 -3.13
CA GLU A 4 -5.58 -10.04 -1.77
C GLU A 4 -4.07 -10.21 -1.59
N VAL A 5 -3.44 -9.25 -0.92
CA VAL A 5 -2.00 -9.25 -0.65
C VAL A 5 -1.75 -9.11 0.84
N LYS A 6 -0.68 -9.70 1.36
CA LYS A 6 -0.31 -9.53 2.78
C LYS A 6 0.05 -8.07 3.03
N GLN A 7 -0.42 -7.49 4.13
CA GLN A 7 -0.10 -6.11 4.54
C GLN A 7 1.40 -5.82 4.46
N ARG A 8 2.23 -6.68 5.06
CA ARG A 8 3.69 -6.55 5.07
C ARG A 8 4.33 -6.49 3.67
N GLU A 9 3.72 -7.14 2.68
CA GLU A 9 4.23 -7.11 1.30
C GLU A 9 3.89 -5.78 0.62
N VAL A 10 2.71 -5.23 0.90
CA VAL A 10 2.32 -3.88 0.44
C VAL A 10 3.22 -2.82 1.07
N GLU A 11 3.40 -2.85 2.39
CA GLU A 11 4.19 -1.86 3.12
C GLU A 11 5.66 -1.89 2.72
N ARG A 12 6.27 -3.09 2.58
CA ARG A 12 7.63 -3.22 2.04
C ARG A 12 7.76 -2.67 0.62
N PHE A 13 6.77 -2.88 -0.22
CA PHE A 13 6.76 -2.35 -1.58
C PHE A 13 6.72 -0.81 -1.56
N LEU A 14 5.82 -0.23 -0.76
CA LEU A 14 5.71 1.23 -0.60
C LEU A 14 7.03 1.82 -0.08
N GLU A 15 7.61 1.24 0.97
CA GLU A 15 8.90 1.65 1.53
C GLU A 15 10.01 1.59 0.49
N SER A 16 10.10 0.51 -0.31
CA SER A 16 11.08 0.38 -1.39
C SER A 16 10.91 1.41 -2.51
N CYS A 17 9.70 1.94 -2.68
CA CYS A 17 9.39 3.03 -3.61
C CYS A 17 9.60 4.41 -3.00
N GLY A 18 10.11 4.50 -1.77
CA GLY A 18 10.39 5.75 -1.07
C GLY A 18 9.18 6.36 -0.33
N TRP A 19 8.04 5.67 -0.29
CA TRP A 19 6.90 6.13 0.51
C TRP A 19 7.28 6.16 1.99
N ARG A 20 6.68 7.09 2.73
CA ARG A 20 6.95 7.29 4.15
C ARG A 20 5.71 7.02 4.98
N LEU A 21 5.90 6.35 6.11
CA LEU A 21 4.86 6.15 7.10
C LEU A 21 4.60 7.45 7.86
N LEU A 22 3.43 8.04 7.66
CA LEU A 22 3.03 9.32 8.24
C LEU A 22 2.30 9.15 9.58
N ARG A 23 1.52 8.07 9.72
CA ARG A 23 0.73 7.81 10.92
C ARG A 23 0.47 6.32 11.13
N GLU A 24 0.76 5.86 12.34
CA GLU A 24 0.37 4.53 12.83
C GLU A 24 -0.65 4.68 13.96
N LYS A 25 -1.93 4.91 13.62
CA LYS A 25 -2.98 5.05 14.63
C LYS A 25 -4.28 4.41 14.15
N GLY A 26 -4.86 3.58 15.03
CA GLY A 26 -6.11 2.88 14.75
C GLY A 26 -5.91 1.72 13.77
N PRO A 27 -6.95 1.35 13.00
CA PRO A 27 -6.94 0.15 12.17
C PRO A 27 -6.10 0.26 10.89
N HIS A 28 -5.44 1.40 10.63
CA HIS A 28 -4.68 1.64 9.41
C HIS A 28 -3.32 2.31 9.67
N ASN A 29 -2.35 1.93 8.85
CA ASN A 29 -1.09 2.65 8.65
C ASN A 29 -1.27 3.62 7.47
N VAL A 30 -0.94 4.89 7.68
CA VAL A 30 -1.06 5.94 6.66
C VAL A 30 0.30 6.21 6.04
N TRP A 31 0.41 6.01 4.73
CA TRP A 31 1.63 6.17 3.95
C TRP A 31 1.51 7.36 2.99
N GLY A 32 2.53 8.21 2.93
CA GLY A 32 2.64 9.34 2.01
C GLY A 32 3.63 9.05 0.88
N SER A 33 3.31 9.52 -0.32
CA SER A 33 4.19 9.36 -1.48
C SER A 33 5.45 10.25 -1.38
N PRO A 34 6.54 9.89 -2.07
CA PRO A 34 7.80 10.64 -2.02
C PRO A 34 7.67 12.10 -2.49
N ASP A 35 6.78 12.34 -3.45
CA ASP A 35 6.48 13.66 -4.02
C ASP A 35 5.47 14.47 -3.17
N GLY A 36 4.95 13.87 -2.09
CA GLY A 36 3.99 14.50 -1.19
C GLY A 36 2.57 14.67 -1.76
N THR A 37 2.26 14.09 -2.92
CA THR A 37 0.98 14.32 -3.61
C THR A 37 -0.11 13.31 -3.27
N GLN A 38 0.25 12.13 -2.75
CA GLN A 38 -0.67 11.03 -2.50
C GLN A 38 -0.53 10.48 -1.08
N VAL A 39 -1.66 9.97 -0.56
CA VAL A 39 -1.75 9.30 0.73
C VAL A 39 -2.53 7.99 0.57
N LEU A 40 -2.01 6.92 1.15
CA LEU A 40 -2.64 5.60 1.16
C LEU A 40 -2.86 5.14 2.61
N ALA A 41 -4.05 4.62 2.91
CA ALA A 41 -4.36 3.98 4.18
C ALA A 41 -4.32 2.45 4.01
N ILE A 42 -3.33 1.80 4.62
CA ILE A 42 -3.14 0.35 4.58
C ILE A 42 -3.73 -0.28 5.85
N PRO A 43 -4.69 -1.22 5.76
CA PRO A 43 -5.26 -1.89 6.92
C PRO A 43 -4.24 -2.72 7.72
N ARG A 44 -4.37 -2.74 9.06
CA ARG A 44 -3.44 -3.43 9.98
C ARG A 44 -3.87 -4.84 10.41
N HIS A 45 -4.84 -5.45 9.73
CA HIS A 45 -5.31 -6.81 10.04
C HIS A 45 -4.63 -7.89 9.16
N GLY A 46 -3.37 -7.65 8.76
CA GLY A 46 -2.48 -8.64 8.11
C GLY A 46 -2.69 -8.87 6.61
N LYS A 47 -3.85 -8.50 6.06
CA LYS A 47 -4.22 -8.67 4.65
C LYS A 47 -4.85 -7.39 4.10
N VAL A 48 -4.59 -7.11 2.83
CA VAL A 48 -5.08 -5.95 2.10
C VAL A 48 -6.03 -6.44 1.01
N SER A 49 -7.28 -5.99 1.07
CA SER A 49 -8.32 -6.42 0.14
C SER A 49 -7.99 -6.03 -1.31
N PRO A 50 -8.50 -6.77 -2.32
CA PRO A 50 -8.25 -6.45 -3.74
C PRO A 50 -8.55 -5.01 -4.14
N GLY A 51 -9.55 -4.38 -3.51
CA GLY A 51 -9.91 -2.98 -3.77
C GLY A 51 -8.81 -2.02 -3.34
N VAL A 52 -8.24 -2.21 -2.15
CA VAL A 52 -7.13 -1.39 -1.65
C VAL A 52 -5.83 -1.71 -2.40
N VAL A 53 -5.56 -2.98 -2.73
CA VAL A 53 -4.42 -3.34 -3.59
C VAL A 53 -4.51 -2.64 -4.95
N ARG A 54 -5.70 -2.55 -5.54
CA ARG A 54 -5.91 -1.80 -6.79
C ARG A 54 -5.60 -0.31 -6.64
N GLN A 55 -5.94 0.30 -5.50
CA GLN A 55 -5.59 1.69 -5.20
C GLN A 55 -4.07 1.86 -5.12
N VAL A 56 -3.36 0.95 -4.46
CA VAL A 56 -1.89 0.94 -4.39
C VAL A 56 -1.29 0.84 -5.79
N ILE A 57 -1.76 -0.09 -6.63
CA ILE A 57 -1.27 -0.27 -8.01
C ILE A 57 -1.46 0.99 -8.85
N LYS A 58 -2.56 1.72 -8.64
CA LYS A 58 -2.84 2.98 -9.34
C LYS A 58 -1.93 4.11 -8.86
N ALA A 59 -1.71 4.20 -7.55
CA ALA A 59 -0.90 5.25 -6.93
C ALA A 59 0.61 5.08 -7.19
N GLN A 60 1.08 3.84 -7.20
CA GLN A 60 2.47 3.46 -7.42
C GLN A 60 2.57 2.39 -8.52
N PRO A 61 2.78 2.80 -9.79
CA PRO A 61 3.13 1.89 -10.86
C PRO A 61 4.40 1.09 -10.54
N GLY A 62 4.56 -0.10 -11.14
CA GLY A 62 5.68 -1.00 -10.85
C GLY A 62 5.40 -2.04 -9.76
N SER A 63 4.14 -2.17 -9.33
CA SER A 63 3.71 -3.24 -8.41
C SER A 63 4.06 -4.65 -8.94
N PRO A 64 4.37 -5.62 -8.07
CA PRO A 64 4.68 -6.99 -8.49
C PRO A 64 3.60 -7.60 -9.39
N ALA A 65 4.01 -8.26 -10.47
CA ALA A 65 3.09 -8.87 -11.45
C ALA A 65 2.09 -9.83 -10.80
N GLY A 66 2.53 -10.56 -9.76
CA GLY A 66 1.70 -11.50 -9.04
C GLY A 66 0.51 -10.88 -8.30
N TRP A 67 0.37 -9.56 -8.19
CA TRP A 67 -0.80 -8.91 -7.57
C TRP A 67 -2.02 -8.84 -8.50
N ARG A 68 -1.85 -9.15 -9.79
CA ARG A 68 -2.86 -9.08 -10.85
C ARG A 68 -3.30 -10.44 -11.35
#